data_AF-L0MAC4-F1
#
_entry.id   AF-L0MAC4-F1
#
_cell.length_a   1.000
_cell.length_b   1.000
_cell.length_c   1.000
_cell.angle_alpha   90.00
_cell.angle_beta   90.00
_cell.angle_gamma   90.00
#
_symmetry.space_group_name_H-M   'P 1'
#
loop_
_entity.id
_entity.type
_entity.pdbx_description
1 polymer ?
#
loop_
_entity_poly.entity_id
_entity_poly.type
_entity_poly.pdbx_seq_one_letter_code
_entity_poly.pdbx_strand_id
1 'polypeptide(L)'
;MMVQPEGDEKLISLTINEVGNDKNQLSKVYYDDALTIPADTCVPTFGYLFKAGKTYGFSVILESQAKRKRGIQPASRVYGVSFSLRENNGQLEANTL
;
A
#
# COMPACT_ATOMS: atom_id res chain seq x y z
N MET A 1 6.48 1.32 -0.90
CA MET A 1 6.26 0.31 -1.95
C MET A 1 6.02 1.03 -3.26
N MET A 2 6.69 0.62 -4.33
CA MET A 2 6.38 1.10 -5.69
C MET A 2 5.38 0.13 -6.33
N VAL A 3 4.46 0.67 -7.12
CA VAL A 3 3.47 -0.10 -7.88
C VAL A 3 3.49 0.37 -9.34
N GLN A 4 3.02 -0.47 -10.25
CA GLN A 4 2.96 -0.17 -11.68
C GLN A 4 1.49 -0.21 -12.13
N PRO A 5 0.73 0.91 -12.00
CA PRO A 5 -0.67 0.98 -12.41
C PRO A 5 -0.86 0.70 -13.90
N GLU A 6 -1.99 0.10 -14.26
CA GLU A 6 -2.36 -0.18 -15.65
C GLU A 6 -3.55 0.67 -16.08
N GLY A 7 -3.40 1.41 -17.19
CA GLY A 7 -4.50 2.18 -17.76
C GLY A 7 -5.05 3.24 -16.80
N ASP A 8 -6.34 3.16 -16.48
CA ASP A 8 -7.05 4.09 -15.58
C ASP A 8 -7.08 3.65 -14.12
N GLU A 9 -6.22 2.70 -13.73
CA GLU A 9 -6.17 2.23 -12.34
C GLU A 9 -5.86 3.34 -11.34
N LYS A 10 -6.64 3.38 -10.26
CA LYS A 10 -6.46 4.30 -9.13
C LYS A 10 -6.39 3.53 -7.82
N LEU A 11 -5.73 4.13 -6.83
CA LEU A 11 -5.69 3.61 -5.47
C LEU A 11 -7.08 3.70 -4.83
N ILE A 12 -7.70 2.54 -4.60
CA ILE A 12 -9.00 2.44 -3.92
C ILE A 12 -8.87 1.95 -2.48
N SER A 13 -7.75 1.33 -2.13
CA SER A 13 -7.50 0.90 -0.76
C SER A 13 -6.00 0.87 -0.44
N LEU A 14 -5.64 1.29 0.77
CA LEU A 14 -4.33 1.15 1.37
C LEU A 14 -4.49 0.65 2.80
N THR A 15 -3.70 -0.34 3.19
CA THR A 15 -3.60 -0.79 4.57
C THR A 15 -2.14 -0.94 4.98
N ILE A 16 -1.79 -0.42 6.15
CA ILE A 16 -0.52 -0.64 6.83
C ILE A 16 -0.84 -1.19 8.21
N ASN A 17 -0.30 -2.35 8.58
CA ASN A 17 -0.57 -3.01 9.86
C ASN A 17 0.74 -3.42 10.55
N GLU A 18 0.88 -3.13 11.84
CA GLU A 18 1.93 -3.73 12.68
C GLU A 18 1.54 -5.17 13.04
N VAL A 19 2.42 -6.12 12.77
CA VAL A 19 2.21 -7.53 13.10
C VAL A 19 2.18 -7.71 14.62
N GLY A 20 1.12 -8.33 15.13
CA GLY A 20 0.92 -8.55 16.57
C GLY A 20 0.39 -7.33 17.33
N ASN A 21 -0.03 -6.26 16.64
CA ASN A 21 -0.62 -5.08 17.25
C ASN A 21 -1.72 -4.46 16.37
N ASP A 22 -2.94 -4.97 16.51
CA ASP A 22 -4.11 -4.55 15.73
C ASP A 22 -4.53 -3.09 15.97
N LYS A 23 -4.05 -2.48 17.06
CA LYS A 23 -4.31 -1.06 17.35
C LYS A 23 -3.40 -0.12 16.54
N ASN A 24 -2.27 -0.62 16.03
CA ASN A 24 -1.33 0.19 15.24
C ASN A 24 -1.49 -0.09 13.74
N GLN A 25 -2.66 0.28 13.22
CA GLN A 25 -3.05 0.11 11.83
C GLN A 25 -3.43 1.45 11.22
N LEU A 26 -3.09 1.63 9.95
CA LEU A 26 -3.70 2.63 9.08
C LEU A 26 -4.49 1.90 7.98
N SER A 27 -5.74 2.31 7.79
CA SER A 27 -6.56 1.87 6.66
C SER A 27 -7.19 3.09 5.99
N LYS A 28 -7.09 3.15 4.66
CA LYS A 28 -7.74 4.17 3.83
C LYS A 28 -8.44 3.48 2.68
N VAL A 29 -9.71 3.81 2.47
CA VAL A 29 -10.53 3.33 1.37
C VAL A 29 -11.08 4.54 0.64
N TYR A 30 -11.00 4.50 -0.69
CA TYR A 30 -11.46 5.56 -1.57
C TYR A 30 -12.53 5.02 -2.51
N TYR A 31 -13.52 5.85 -2.82
CA TYR A 31 -14.59 5.50 -3.74
C TYR A 31 -14.56 6.47 -4.94
N ASP A 32 -15.14 7.66 -4.79
CA ASP A 32 -15.22 8.65 -5.86
C ASP A 32 -13.96 9.54 -5.93
N ASP A 33 -13.20 9.62 -4.84
CA ASP A 33 -11.98 10.42 -4.65
C ASP A 33 -10.69 9.59 -4.78
N ALA A 34 -10.74 8.50 -5.54
CA ALA A 34 -9.62 7.58 -5.71
C ALA A 34 -8.35 8.30 -6.19
N LEU A 35 -7.24 8.03 -5.50
CA LEU A 35 -5.97 8.71 -5.72
C LEU A 35 -5.24 8.10 -6.94
N THR A 36 -4.76 8.95 -7.85
CA THR A 36 -3.89 8.50 -8.93
C THR A 36 -2.46 8.37 -8.40
N ILE A 37 -1.87 7.19 -8.56
CA ILE A 37 -0.47 6.93 -8.22
C ILE A 37 0.31 6.93 -9.53
N PRO A 38 1.26 7.85 -9.77
CA PRO A 38 2.10 7.78 -10.95
C PRO A 38 2.97 6.52 -10.96
N ALA A 39 3.27 6.01 -12.15
CA ALA A 39 4.30 4.99 -12.32
C ALA A 39 5.64 5.47 -11.73
N ASP A 40 6.44 4.53 -11.25
CA ASP A 40 7.79 4.78 -10.69
C ASP A 40 7.82 5.69 -9.44
N THR A 41 6.68 5.88 -8.79
CA THR A 41 6.59 6.57 -7.50
C THR A 41 6.20 5.63 -6.38
N CYS A 42 6.65 5.94 -5.17
CA CYS A 42 6.21 5.24 -3.97
C CYS A 42 4.77 5.62 -3.61
N VAL A 43 3.98 4.63 -3.25
CA VAL A 43 2.69 4.86 -2.61
C VAL A 43 2.90 5.62 -1.30
N PRO A 44 2.15 6.71 -1.03
CA PRO A 44 2.27 7.48 0.19
C PRO A 44 1.88 6.66 1.43
N THR A 45 2.60 6.89 2.54
CA THR A 45 2.32 6.26 3.84
C THR A 45 1.39 7.10 4.71
N PHE A 46 0.99 8.28 4.24
CA PHE A 46 0.07 9.21 4.91
C PHE A 46 0.46 9.52 6.36
N GLY A 47 1.77 9.63 6.62
CA GLY A 47 2.29 9.96 7.96
C GLY A 47 2.30 8.80 8.95
N TYR A 48 2.07 7.55 8.50
CA TYR A 48 2.23 6.38 9.36
C TYR A 48 3.65 6.33 9.94
N LEU A 49 3.75 6.24 11.27
CA LEU A 49 5.01 6.28 12.00
C LEU A 49 5.54 4.86 12.25
N PHE A 50 6.46 4.45 11.38
CA PHE A 50 7.16 3.18 11.54
C PHE A 50 8.19 3.23 12.68
N LYS A 51 8.42 2.08 13.33
CA LYS A 51 9.36 1.94 14.46
C LYS A 51 10.32 0.79 14.22
N ALA A 52 11.55 0.94 14.70
CA ALA A 52 12.54 -0.14 14.71
C ALA A 52 12.07 -1.33 15.58
N GLY A 53 12.54 -2.54 15.24
CA GLY A 53 12.22 -3.77 15.96
C GLY A 53 10.80 -4.29 15.70
N LYS A 54 10.10 -3.72 14.71
CA LYS A 54 8.72 -4.07 14.36
C LYS A 54 8.62 -4.66 12.96
N THR A 55 7.56 -5.42 12.75
CA THR A 55 7.21 -6.01 11.46
C THR A 55 5.89 -5.43 10.99
N TYR A 56 5.80 -5.16 9.70
CA TYR A 56 4.63 -4.52 9.09
C TYR A 56 4.18 -5.29 7.86
N GLY A 57 2.87 -5.34 7.66
CA GLY A 57 2.25 -5.57 6.36
C GLY A 57 1.88 -4.23 5.73
N PHE A 58 2.13 -4.08 4.44
CA PHE A 58 1.66 -2.96 3.63
C PHE A 58 0.98 -3.52 2.39
N SER A 59 -0.33 -3.35 2.28
CA SER A 59 -1.11 -3.70 1.10
C SER A 59 -1.77 -2.48 0.45
N VAL A 60 -1.93 -2.55 -0.87
CA VAL A 60 -2.72 -1.61 -1.65
C VAL A 60 -3.55 -2.34 -2.69
N ILE A 61 -4.68 -1.74 -3.04
CA ILE A 61 -5.53 -2.20 -4.13
C ILE A 61 -5.66 -1.07 -5.14
N LEU A 62 -5.26 -1.36 -6.38
CA LEU A 62 -5.51 -0.50 -7.53
C LEU A 62 -6.70 -1.06 -8.32
N GLU A 63 -7.58 -0.18 -8.79
CA GLU A 63 -8.76 -0.58 -9.56
C GLU A 63 -9.00 0.33 -10.76
N SER A 64 -9.27 -0.28 -11.91
CA SER A 64 -9.76 0.36 -13.12
C SER A 64 -11.29 0.46 -13.05
N GLN A 65 -11.78 1.69 -12.88
CA GLN A 65 -13.22 1.94 -12.88
C GLN A 65 -13.84 1.64 -14.25
N ALA A 66 -13.10 1.86 -15.34
CA ALA A 66 -13.55 1.53 -16.68
C ALA A 66 -13.74 0.02 -16.87
N LYS A 67 -12.77 -0.81 -16.46
CA LYS A 67 -12.88 -2.27 -16.52
C LYS A 67 -14.01 -2.76 -15.63
N ARG A 68 -14.12 -2.25 -14.39
CA ARG A 68 -15.19 -2.60 -13.44
C ARG A 68 -16.58 -2.33 -14.00
N LYS A 69 -16.83 -1.13 -14.52
CA LYS A 69 -18.13 -0.75 -15.13
C LYS A 69 -18.51 -1.60 -16.34
N ARG A 70 -17.52 -2.11 -17.08
CA ARG A 70 -17.70 -2.95 -18.26
C ARG A 70 -17.71 -4.46 -17.94
N GLY A 71 -17.54 -4.85 -16.67
CA GLY A 71 -17.44 -6.25 -16.27
C GLY A 71 -16.19 -6.97 -16.78
N ILE A 72 -15.13 -6.24 -17.13
CA ILE A 72 -13.87 -6.81 -17.65
C ILE A 72 -12.98 -7.19 -16.46
N GLN A 73 -12.42 -8.40 -16.48
CA GLN A 73 -11.53 -8.90 -15.43
C GLN A 73 -10.09 -9.14 -15.94
N PRO A 74 -9.06 -8.94 -15.10
CA PRO A 74 -9.15 -8.35 -13.76
C PRO A 74 -9.39 -6.83 -13.84
N ALA A 75 -10.36 -6.34 -13.04
CA ALA A 75 -10.62 -4.91 -12.89
C ALA A 75 -9.73 -4.28 -11.80
N SER A 76 -9.19 -5.09 -10.89
CA SER A 76 -8.43 -4.64 -9.73
C SER A 76 -7.23 -5.54 -9.50
N ARG A 77 -6.15 -4.97 -8.97
CA ARG A 77 -4.90 -5.67 -8.62
C ARG A 77 -4.52 -5.34 -7.19
N VAL A 78 -4.07 -6.36 -6.46
CA VAL A 78 -3.65 -6.24 -5.07
C VAL A 78 -2.12 -6.36 -5.03
N TYR A 79 -1.47 -5.41 -4.37
CA TYR A 79 -0.04 -5.45 -4.09
C TYR A 79 0.13 -5.53 -2.59
N GLY A 80 1.02 -6.39 -2.13
CA GLY A 80 1.32 -6.57 -0.72
C GLY A 80 2.80 -6.80 -0.52
N VAL A 81 3.35 -6.21 0.54
CA VAL A 81 4.69 -6.49 1.02
C VAL A 81 4.68 -6.59 2.53
N SER A 82 5.43 -7.57 3.05
CA SER A 82 5.72 -7.70 4.47
C SER A 82 7.19 -7.39 4.69
N PHE A 83 7.49 -6.60 5.72
CA PHE A 83 8.88 -6.23 6.02
C PHE A 83 9.08 -6.01 7.51
N SER A 84 10.30 -6.27 7.97
CA SER A 84 10.76 -5.92 9.30
C SER A 84 11.67 -4.69 9.24
N LEU A 85 11.59 -3.83 10.25
CA LEU A 85 12.46 -2.67 10.39
C LEU A 85 13.48 -2.89 11.48
N ARG A 86 14.74 -2.66 11.16
CA ARG A 86 15.86 -2.66 12.11
C ARG A 86 16.49 -1.29 12.14
N GLU A 87 17.04 -0.93 13.29
CA GLU A 87 17.90 0.25 13.39
C GLU A 87 19.34 -0.16 13.07
N ASN A 88 19.95 0.57 12.16
CA ASN A 88 21.37 0.45 11.83
C ASN A 88 21.99 1.85 11.83
N ASN A 89 22.87 2.12 12.80
CA ASN A 89 23.54 3.43 12.96
C ASN A 89 22.59 4.64 12.94
N GLY A 90 21.44 4.53 13.62
CA GLY A 90 20.44 5.59 13.69
C GLY A 90 19.55 5.74 12.45
N GLN A 91 19.69 4.86 11.46
CA GLN A 91 18.81 4.78 10.29
C GLN A 91 17.91 3.53 10.36
N LEU A 92 16.69 3.66 9.87
CA LEU A 92 15.78 2.54 9.72
C LEU A 92 16.07 1.80 8.41
N GLU A 93 16.36 0.52 8.51
CA GLU A 93 16.54 -0.39 7.37
C GLU A 93 15.41 -1.40 7.29
N ALA A 94 14.84 -1.56 6.10
CA ALA A 94 13.77 -2.51 5.83
C ALA A 94 14.33 -3.81 5.26
N ASN A 95 13.92 -4.93 5.85
CA ASN A 95 14.18 -6.27 5.33
C ASN A 95 12.84 -6.90 4.95
N THR A 96 12.63 -7.17 3.67
CA THR A 96 11.45 -7.89 3.18
C THR A 96 11.44 -9.30 3.74
N LEU A 97 10.24 -9.79 4.07
CA LEU A 97 10.01 -11.13 4.60
C LEU A 97 9.57 -12.11 3.52
#